data_AF-A0A524KEM7-F1
#
_entry.id   AF-A0A524KEM7-F1
#
_cell.length_a   1.000
_cell.length_b   1.000
_cell.length_c   1.000
_cell.angle_alpha   90.00
_cell.angle_beta   90.00
_cell.angle_gamma   90.00
#
_symmetry.space_group_name_H-M   'P 1'
#
loop_
_entity.id
_entity.type
_entity.pdbx_description
1 polymer ?
#
loop_
_entity_poly.entity_id
_entity_poly.type
_entity_poly.pdbx_seq_one_letter_code
_entity_poly.pdbx_strand_id
1 'polypeptide(L)'
;MRNAPSVALVLAIALMASCSDRKEVRVLQREQLFTVGYGVLEDQLNLFSLEGNAPALKTRIAMRDGIFFLSNGNSGKVMTMSSFGDLLSMVYNPERNPEPVILKRADPGDQAQGRLARTYPFNAPGEIAVDSRRTIFVEERVPEERRSYDESSQSSLEYVVLRFSRDEEYLDFLGQEGLGGTPFPLISSIMITPSDECVVVSVTGEGWSVYWFDPQGILLSTVAIRRDGLPRPEQEPNFLPSLDGIALSPGKEGLVVKIDYFKDIVDTDTRARTGIEFASSRAWILSRSTGTYLDSYEIPAFESMVPPVAGEKPSPRSWDL
;
A
#
# COMPACT_ATOMS: atom_id res chain seq x y z
N MET A 1 39.91 50.85 31.56
CA MET A 1 38.47 50.58 31.33
C MET A 1 38.05 51.23 30.02
N ARG A 2 37.96 50.46 28.93
CA ARG A 2 37.29 50.77 27.64
C ARG A 2 37.79 49.71 26.66
N ASN A 3 36.86 49.01 26.01
CA ASN A 3 36.99 47.97 24.95
C ASN A 3 36.02 46.79 25.16
N ALA A 4 35.15 46.84 26.17
CA ALA A 4 34.06 45.88 26.34
C ALA A 4 32.88 46.00 25.34
N PRO A 5 32.51 47.16 24.75
CA PRO A 5 31.29 47.23 23.93
C PRO A 5 31.44 46.58 22.54
N SER A 6 32.67 46.46 22.03
CA SER A 6 32.91 45.94 20.68
C SER A 6 32.83 44.41 20.60
N VAL A 7 33.21 43.70 21.67
CA VAL A 7 33.15 42.22 21.72
C VAL A 7 31.71 41.74 21.89
N ALA A 8 30.91 42.44 22.70
CA ALA A 8 29.49 42.10 22.90
C ALA A 8 28.66 42.28 21.62
N LEU A 9 28.96 43.29 20.80
CA LEU A 9 28.25 43.54 19.54
C LEU A 9 28.57 42.45 18.49
N VAL A 10 29.82 42.00 18.41
CA VAL A 10 30.23 40.92 17.49
C VAL A 10 29.61 39.59 17.90
N LEU A 11 29.52 39.31 19.20
CA LEU A 11 28.88 38.10 19.71
C LEU A 11 27.35 38.09 19.47
N ALA A 12 26.69 39.25 19.59
CA ALA A 12 25.27 39.40 19.29
C ALA A 12 24.95 39.23 17.79
N ILE A 13 25.84 39.70 16.91
CA ILE A 13 25.70 39.52 15.45
C ILE A 13 25.95 38.05 15.05
N ALA A 14 26.89 37.36 15.71
CA ALA A 14 27.14 35.94 15.48
C ALA A 14 25.98 35.04 15.94
N LEU A 15 25.30 35.40 17.04
CA LEU A 15 24.09 34.71 17.51
C LEU A 15 22.90 34.92 16.58
N MET A 16 22.81 36.06 15.89
CA MET A 16 21.75 36.32 14.90
C MET A 16 21.98 35.62 13.54
N ALA A 17 23.23 35.27 13.20
CA ALA A 17 23.52 34.49 11.99
C ALA A 17 23.25 32.97 12.16
N SER A 18 23.24 32.47 13.40
CA SER A 18 23.02 31.04 13.70
C SER A 18 21.56 30.60 13.67
N CYS A 19 20.59 31.53 13.53
CA CYS A 19 19.16 31.25 13.45
C CYS A 19 18.58 31.41 12.03
N SER A 20 19.41 31.27 10.99
CA SER A 20 18.88 31.07 9.65
C SER A 20 18.85 29.58 9.33
N ASP A 21 17.94 28.86 9.99
CA ASP A 21 17.55 27.51 9.61
C ASP A 21 16.69 27.62 8.33
N ARG A 22 17.29 28.14 7.25
CA ARG A 22 16.78 27.97 5.90
C ARG A 22 16.98 26.50 5.60
N LYS A 23 16.03 25.68 6.04
CA LYS A 23 15.77 24.37 5.43
C LYS A 23 15.49 24.65 3.97
N GLU A 24 16.54 24.63 3.16
CA GLU A 24 16.46 24.66 1.72
C GLU A 24 15.70 23.38 1.36
N VAL A 25 14.40 23.53 1.15
CA VAL A 25 13.52 22.42 0.79
C VAL A 25 14.00 21.94 -0.56
N ARG A 26 14.76 20.84 -0.57
CA ARG A 26 15.16 20.18 -1.81
C ARG A 26 13.89 19.73 -2.51
N VAL A 27 13.52 20.47 -3.55
CA VAL A 27 12.44 20.09 -4.45
C VAL A 27 12.85 18.75 -5.05
N LEU A 28 12.15 17.68 -4.65
CA LEU A 28 12.28 16.38 -5.30
C LEU A 28 11.80 16.55 -6.73
N GLN A 29 12.74 16.60 -7.67
CA GLN A 29 12.40 16.65 -9.08
C GLN A 29 11.80 15.30 -9.48
N ARG A 30 10.68 15.36 -10.20
CA ARG A 30 10.10 14.16 -10.82
C ARG A 30 11.10 13.62 -11.84
N GLU A 31 11.51 12.38 -11.64
CA GLU A 31 12.30 11.62 -12.61
C GLU A 31 11.40 10.58 -13.30
N GLN A 32 11.38 10.58 -14.63
CA GLN A 32 10.70 9.54 -15.40
C GLN A 32 11.68 8.40 -15.67
N LEU A 33 11.50 7.28 -14.98
CA LEU A 33 12.37 6.10 -15.13
C LEU A 33 12.08 5.34 -16.42
N PHE A 34 10.79 5.04 -16.68
CA PHE A 34 10.33 4.37 -17.89
C PHE A 34 8.83 4.60 -18.13
N THR A 35 8.34 4.15 -19.28
CA THR A 35 6.93 4.19 -19.68
C THR A 35 6.48 2.78 -20.04
N VAL A 36 5.24 2.42 -19.69
CA VAL A 36 4.61 1.15 -20.09
C VAL A 36 3.40 1.46 -20.96
N GLY A 37 3.25 0.75 -22.08
CA GLY A 37 2.14 0.93 -23.00
C GLY A 37 0.83 0.35 -22.46
N TYR A 38 -0.29 0.79 -23.03
CA TYR A 38 -1.60 0.16 -22.79
C TYR A 38 -1.87 -0.94 -23.79
N GLY A 39 -2.44 -2.04 -23.31
CA GLY A 39 -2.83 -3.19 -24.14
C GLY A 39 -2.68 -4.52 -23.41
N VAL A 40 -2.67 -5.60 -24.18
CA VAL A 40 -2.70 -6.98 -23.65
C VAL A 40 -1.42 -7.75 -23.90
N LEU A 41 -0.48 -7.22 -24.68
CA LEU A 41 0.80 -7.89 -24.96
C LEU A 41 1.68 -7.95 -23.70
N GLU A 42 2.73 -8.77 -23.76
CA GLU A 42 3.62 -9.08 -22.64
C GLU A 42 4.24 -7.83 -21.96
N ASP A 43 4.52 -6.75 -22.70
CA ASP A 43 5.13 -5.50 -22.23
C ASP A 43 4.11 -4.35 -22.03
N GLN A 44 2.81 -4.67 -22.00
CA GLN A 44 1.72 -3.69 -21.89
C GLN A 44 0.83 -3.94 -20.66
N LEU A 45 0.10 -2.92 -20.23
CA LEU A 45 -0.87 -3.00 -19.14
C LEU A 45 -2.30 -2.86 -19.66
N ASN A 46 -3.17 -3.77 -19.23
CA ASN A 46 -4.60 -3.65 -19.47
C ASN A 46 -5.27 -2.99 -18.25
N LEU A 47 -5.52 -1.68 -18.31
CA LEU A 47 -6.17 -0.95 -17.20
C LEU A 47 -7.69 -0.92 -17.27
N PHE A 48 -8.28 -1.29 -18.41
CA PHE A 48 -9.70 -1.08 -18.67
C PHE A 48 -10.36 -2.37 -19.17
N SER A 49 -11.52 -2.70 -18.62
CA SER A 49 -12.40 -3.70 -19.24
C SER A 49 -13.17 -3.03 -20.37
N LEU A 50 -12.76 -3.23 -21.62
CA LEU A 50 -13.44 -2.63 -22.79
C LEU A 50 -14.78 -3.32 -23.12
N GLU A 51 -14.98 -4.57 -22.67
CA GLU A 51 -16.07 -5.44 -23.17
C GLU A 51 -17.14 -5.79 -22.12
N GLY A 52 -17.11 -5.22 -20.90
CA GLY A 52 -18.14 -5.49 -19.91
C GLY A 52 -18.22 -4.49 -18.77
N ASN A 53 -19.42 -4.28 -18.26
CA ASN A 53 -19.73 -3.46 -17.07
C ASN A 53 -19.08 -3.97 -15.77
N ALA A 54 -18.18 -4.96 -15.85
CA ALA A 54 -17.42 -5.45 -14.71
C ALA A 54 -16.38 -4.38 -14.30
N PRO A 55 -16.21 -4.12 -13.00
CA PRO A 55 -15.20 -3.20 -12.52
C PRO A 55 -13.80 -3.68 -12.93
N ALA A 56 -12.92 -2.73 -13.24
CA ALA A 56 -11.53 -3.05 -13.55
C ALA A 56 -10.88 -3.78 -12.37
N LEU A 57 -10.20 -4.89 -12.65
CA LEU A 57 -9.40 -5.59 -11.66
C LEU A 57 -8.16 -4.77 -11.32
N LYS A 58 -7.57 -5.08 -10.15
CA LYS A 58 -6.43 -4.34 -9.61
C LYS A 58 -5.24 -4.37 -10.56
N THR A 59 -4.54 -3.25 -10.61
CA THR A 59 -3.17 -3.16 -11.15
C THR A 59 -2.30 -2.56 -10.06
N ARG A 60 -1.17 -3.20 -9.77
CA ARG A 60 -0.29 -2.85 -8.64
C ARG A 60 1.16 -2.97 -9.04
N ILE A 61 1.99 -2.17 -8.39
CA ILE A 61 3.43 -2.13 -8.61
C ILE A 61 4.15 -2.25 -7.27
N ALA A 62 5.19 -3.08 -7.23
CA ALA A 62 6.16 -3.16 -6.16
C ALA A 62 7.56 -2.92 -6.75
N MET A 63 8.48 -2.41 -5.93
CA MET A 63 9.88 -2.23 -6.31
C MET A 63 10.78 -2.82 -5.23
N ARG A 64 11.77 -3.60 -5.65
CA ARG A 64 12.82 -4.15 -4.79
C ARG A 64 14.14 -4.10 -5.55
N ASP A 65 15.15 -3.49 -4.95
CA ASP A 65 16.52 -3.38 -5.51
C ASP A 65 16.58 -2.82 -6.94
N GLY A 66 15.72 -1.85 -7.26
CA GLY A 66 15.62 -1.24 -8.60
C GLY A 66 14.93 -2.11 -9.65
N ILE A 67 14.38 -3.26 -9.26
CA ILE A 67 13.55 -4.13 -10.10
C ILE A 67 12.09 -3.86 -9.77
N PHE A 68 11.28 -3.72 -10.82
CA PHE A 68 9.86 -3.41 -10.72
C PHE A 68 9.03 -4.67 -10.99
N PHE A 69 8.03 -4.90 -10.15
CA PHE A 69 7.13 -6.03 -10.25
C PHE A 69 5.72 -5.49 -10.40
N LEU A 70 5.03 -5.89 -11.46
CA LEU A 70 3.71 -5.38 -11.80
C LEU A 70 2.71 -6.53 -11.84
N SER A 71 1.65 -6.42 -11.05
CA SER A 71 0.49 -7.29 -11.14
C SER A 71 -0.58 -6.59 -11.98
N ASN A 72 -1.12 -7.27 -13.00
CA ASN A 72 -2.20 -6.76 -13.84
C ASN A 72 -3.37 -7.73 -13.87
N GLY A 73 -4.36 -7.48 -13.02
CA GLY A 73 -5.53 -8.33 -12.82
C GLY A 73 -6.35 -8.54 -14.09
N ASN A 74 -6.56 -7.50 -14.90
CA ASN A 74 -7.41 -7.59 -16.10
C ASN A 74 -6.83 -8.54 -17.17
N SER A 75 -5.51 -8.58 -17.32
CA SER A 75 -4.84 -9.45 -18.28
C SER A 75 -4.27 -10.73 -17.66
N GLY A 76 -4.44 -10.93 -16.34
CA GLY A 76 -4.06 -12.16 -15.66
C GLY A 76 -2.57 -12.45 -15.73
N LYS A 77 -1.73 -11.44 -15.42
CA LYS A 77 -0.28 -11.60 -15.44
C LYS A 77 0.45 -10.81 -14.36
N VAL A 78 1.66 -11.27 -14.07
CA VAL A 78 2.64 -10.62 -13.20
C VAL A 78 3.92 -10.46 -14.01
N MET A 79 4.45 -9.25 -14.08
CA MET A 79 5.61 -8.88 -14.90
C MET A 79 6.76 -8.43 -14.02
N THR A 80 7.98 -8.85 -14.35
CA THR A 80 9.21 -8.37 -13.72
C THR A 80 9.97 -7.52 -14.73
N MET A 81 10.28 -6.27 -14.37
CA MET A 81 10.88 -5.27 -15.23
C MET A 81 12.15 -4.68 -14.62
N SER A 82 13.10 -4.29 -15.46
CA SER A 82 14.30 -3.57 -15.03
C SER A 82 13.97 -2.12 -14.64
N SER A 83 14.94 -1.42 -14.05
CA SER A 83 14.84 0.02 -13.79
C SER A 83 14.66 0.89 -15.04
N PHE A 84 14.97 0.35 -16.21
CA PHE A 84 14.84 1.01 -17.51
C PHE A 84 13.53 0.66 -18.24
N GLY A 85 12.69 -0.18 -17.63
CA GLY A 85 11.43 -0.62 -18.23
C GLY A 85 11.58 -1.80 -19.20
N ASP A 86 12.72 -2.49 -19.24
CA ASP A 86 12.84 -3.73 -19.99
C ASP A 86 12.09 -4.85 -19.29
N LEU A 87 11.23 -5.57 -20.01
CA LEU A 87 10.61 -6.79 -19.52
C LEU A 87 11.68 -7.88 -19.35
N LEU A 88 11.85 -8.37 -18.12
CA LEU A 88 12.81 -9.40 -17.75
C LEU A 88 12.17 -10.78 -17.76
N SER A 89 10.96 -10.88 -17.21
CA SER A 89 10.21 -12.12 -17.12
C SER A 89 8.73 -11.86 -16.83
N MET A 90 7.90 -12.90 -16.97
CA MET A 90 6.47 -12.81 -16.75
C MET A 90 5.88 -14.15 -16.31
N VAL A 91 4.94 -14.12 -15.38
CA VAL A 91 3.99 -15.20 -15.14
C VAL A 91 2.64 -14.78 -15.71
N TYR A 92 1.98 -15.61 -16.51
CA TYR A 92 0.73 -15.22 -17.17
C TYR A 92 -0.28 -16.37 -17.30
N ASN A 93 -1.56 -16.01 -17.39
CA ASN A 93 -2.63 -16.92 -17.75
C ASN A 93 -2.81 -16.95 -19.29
N PRO A 94 -2.52 -18.07 -19.97
CA PRO A 94 -2.64 -18.17 -21.42
C PRO A 94 -4.09 -18.09 -21.95
N GLU A 95 -5.10 -18.26 -21.09
CA GLU A 95 -6.50 -18.09 -21.46
C GLU A 95 -6.92 -16.60 -21.46
N ARG A 96 -6.12 -15.72 -20.83
CA ARG A 96 -6.45 -14.30 -20.62
C ARG A 96 -5.41 -13.33 -21.14
N ASN A 97 -4.21 -13.82 -21.44
CA ASN A 97 -3.13 -13.06 -22.06
C ASN A 97 -2.61 -13.82 -23.29
N PRO A 98 -2.36 -13.14 -24.42
CA PRO A 98 -1.78 -13.77 -25.60
C PRO A 98 -0.41 -14.40 -25.28
N GLU A 99 0.02 -15.34 -26.13
CA GLU A 99 1.36 -15.90 -26.00
C GLU A 99 2.44 -14.81 -26.18
N PRO A 100 3.50 -14.85 -25.35
CA PRO A 100 4.62 -13.92 -25.44
C PRO A 100 5.37 -14.07 -26.77
N VAL A 101 5.86 -12.96 -27.30
CA VAL A 101 6.60 -12.92 -28.57
C VAL A 101 8.10 -12.68 -28.32
N ILE A 102 8.43 -11.89 -27.30
CA ILE A 102 9.77 -11.49 -26.88
C ILE A 102 10.32 -12.47 -25.84
N LEU A 103 9.47 -12.92 -24.90
CA LEU A 103 9.88 -13.85 -23.86
C LEU A 103 9.86 -15.30 -24.36
N LYS A 104 10.85 -16.10 -23.94
CA LYS A 104 10.83 -17.54 -24.19
C LYS A 104 9.93 -18.22 -23.16
N ARG A 105 9.01 -19.06 -23.61
CA ARG A 105 8.21 -19.89 -22.71
C ARG A 105 9.11 -20.90 -22.00
N ALA A 106 8.93 -21.04 -20.69
CA ALA A 106 9.61 -22.00 -19.86
C ALA A 106 8.60 -22.89 -19.13
N ASP A 107 8.86 -24.19 -19.13
CA ASP A 107 8.06 -25.17 -18.42
C ASP A 107 8.51 -25.29 -16.95
N PRO A 108 7.67 -25.83 -16.04
CA PRO A 108 8.05 -26.04 -14.66
C PRO A 108 9.32 -26.89 -14.53
N GLY A 109 10.33 -26.41 -13.79
CA GLY A 109 11.61 -27.10 -13.63
C GLY A 109 12.67 -26.76 -14.68
N ASP A 110 12.33 -25.99 -15.71
CA ASP A 110 13.32 -25.44 -16.64
C ASP A 110 14.24 -24.45 -15.92
N GLN A 111 15.55 -24.54 -16.22
CA GLN A 111 16.52 -23.59 -15.68
C GLN A 111 16.23 -22.17 -16.16
N ALA A 112 16.26 -21.22 -15.22
CA ALA A 112 16.10 -19.81 -15.51
C ALA A 112 17.29 -19.24 -16.29
N GLN A 113 17.31 -19.40 -17.61
CA GLN A 113 18.30 -18.79 -18.50
C GLN A 113 17.64 -17.80 -19.47
N GLY A 114 17.98 -16.51 -19.30
CA GLY A 114 17.49 -15.44 -20.17
C GLY A 114 16.15 -14.87 -19.71
N ARG A 115 15.41 -14.26 -20.65
CA ARG A 115 14.10 -13.65 -20.40
C ARG A 115 13.01 -14.68 -20.64
N LEU A 116 12.29 -15.05 -19.59
CA LEU A 116 11.38 -16.19 -19.60
C LEU A 116 9.93 -15.80 -19.28
N ALA A 117 9.00 -16.58 -19.82
CA ALA A 117 7.59 -16.51 -19.49
C ALA A 117 7.11 -17.87 -18.96
N ARG A 118 6.45 -17.87 -17.80
CA ARG A 118 5.85 -19.05 -17.17
C ARG A 118 4.33 -18.93 -17.15
N THR A 119 3.65 -20.06 -17.23
CA THR A 119 2.18 -20.07 -17.20
C THR A 119 1.66 -20.31 -15.78
N TYR A 120 0.67 -19.53 -15.37
CA TYR A 120 -0.12 -19.77 -14.16
C TYR A 120 -1.58 -19.35 -14.40
N PRO A 121 -2.59 -20.12 -13.96
CA PRO A 121 -4.00 -19.84 -14.22
C PRO A 121 -4.55 -18.72 -13.32
N PHE A 122 -4.03 -17.50 -13.47
CA PHE A 122 -4.45 -16.32 -12.72
C PHE A 122 -5.93 -15.95 -13.01
N ASN A 123 -6.77 -15.84 -11.97
CA ASN A 123 -8.17 -15.39 -12.11
C ASN A 123 -8.29 -13.88 -11.90
N ALA A 124 -7.65 -13.34 -10.87
CA ALA A 124 -7.68 -11.91 -10.57
C ALA A 124 -6.45 -11.50 -9.74
N PRO A 125 -5.24 -11.51 -10.33
CA PRO A 125 -4.03 -11.13 -9.61
C PRO A 125 -4.14 -9.67 -9.16
N GLY A 126 -3.75 -9.40 -7.92
CA GLY A 126 -4.08 -8.14 -7.24
C GLY A 126 -2.90 -7.45 -6.58
N GLU A 127 -3.01 -7.17 -5.28
CA GLU A 127 -1.91 -6.68 -4.43
C GLU A 127 -0.63 -7.50 -4.66
N ILE A 128 0.51 -6.82 -4.64
CA ILE A 128 1.82 -7.42 -4.88
C ILE A 128 2.86 -6.88 -3.91
N ALA A 129 3.71 -7.76 -3.40
CA ALA A 129 4.86 -7.39 -2.59
C ALA A 129 6.03 -8.37 -2.85
N VAL A 130 7.26 -7.96 -2.53
CA VAL A 130 8.46 -8.75 -2.84
C VAL A 130 9.44 -8.70 -1.68
N ASP A 131 9.93 -9.85 -1.21
CA ASP A 131 10.91 -9.93 -0.12
C ASP A 131 12.36 -9.70 -0.59
N SER A 132 13.33 -9.68 0.33
CA SER A 132 14.75 -9.48 -0.02
C SER A 132 15.34 -10.64 -0.83
N ARG A 133 14.74 -11.84 -0.77
CA ARG A 133 15.10 -13.03 -1.57
C ARG A 133 14.45 -13.01 -2.95
N ARG A 134 13.64 -11.98 -3.24
CA ARG A 134 12.81 -11.84 -4.45
C ARG A 134 11.75 -12.92 -4.58
N THR A 135 11.25 -13.44 -3.46
CA THR A 135 9.97 -14.14 -3.45
C THR A 135 8.88 -13.11 -3.72
N ILE A 136 8.07 -13.38 -4.75
CA ILE A 136 6.98 -12.51 -5.19
C ILE A 136 5.69 -13.01 -4.53
N PHE A 137 5.02 -12.13 -3.81
CA PHE A 137 3.75 -12.37 -3.13
C PHE A 137 2.65 -11.67 -3.92
N VAL A 138 1.65 -12.42 -4.38
CA VAL A 138 0.60 -11.89 -5.26
C VAL A 138 -0.76 -12.33 -4.74
N GLU A 139 -1.66 -11.38 -4.49
CA GLU A 139 -3.07 -11.66 -4.24
C GLU A 139 -3.66 -12.40 -5.43
N GLU A 140 -4.41 -13.46 -5.19
CA GLU A 140 -5.20 -14.17 -6.18
C GLU A 140 -6.59 -14.46 -5.62
N ARG A 141 -7.61 -14.43 -6.49
CA ARG A 141 -8.97 -14.85 -6.14
C ARG A 141 -9.14 -16.33 -6.47
N VAL A 142 -9.57 -17.11 -5.47
CA VAL A 142 -9.80 -18.54 -5.67
C VAL A 142 -10.99 -18.79 -6.60
N PRO A 143 -11.00 -19.94 -7.30
CA PRO A 143 -12.17 -20.41 -8.04
C PRO A 143 -13.45 -20.42 -7.19
N GLU A 144 -14.61 -20.29 -7.82
CA GLU A 144 -15.90 -20.11 -7.13
C GLU A 144 -16.20 -21.24 -6.14
N GLU A 145 -15.85 -22.48 -6.50
CA GLU A 145 -16.02 -23.68 -5.69
C GLU A 145 -15.16 -23.72 -4.41
N ARG A 146 -14.13 -22.88 -4.32
CA ARG A 146 -13.27 -22.74 -3.13
C ARG A 146 -13.64 -21.52 -2.28
N ARG A 147 -14.62 -20.72 -2.71
CA ARG A 147 -15.09 -19.56 -1.94
C ARG A 147 -16.01 -20.03 -0.83
N SER A 148 -15.94 -19.35 0.30
CA SER A 148 -16.85 -19.57 1.42
C SER A 148 -17.21 -18.24 2.06
N TYR A 149 -18.19 -18.25 2.95
CA TYR A 149 -18.57 -17.07 3.73
C TYR A 149 -18.38 -17.40 5.21
N ASP A 150 -17.69 -16.52 5.92
CA ASP A 150 -17.54 -16.62 7.37
C ASP A 150 -18.56 -15.72 8.06
N GLU A 151 -19.51 -16.34 8.74
CA GLU A 151 -20.55 -15.65 9.49
C GLU A 151 -19.98 -14.85 10.67
N SER A 152 -18.86 -15.27 11.26
CA SER A 152 -18.30 -14.60 12.43
C SER A 152 -17.68 -13.24 12.07
N SER A 153 -16.91 -13.19 10.99
CA SER A 153 -16.33 -11.94 10.47
C SER A 153 -17.23 -11.18 9.49
N GLN A 154 -18.40 -11.73 9.17
CA GLN A 154 -19.35 -11.21 8.18
C GLN A 154 -18.66 -10.93 6.83
N SER A 155 -17.86 -11.86 6.34
CA SER A 155 -17.03 -11.64 5.16
C SER A 155 -16.90 -12.86 4.26
N SER A 156 -16.79 -12.61 2.95
CA SER A 156 -16.50 -13.66 1.97
C SER A 156 -15.02 -13.99 1.97
N LEU A 157 -14.69 -15.27 2.07
CA LEU A 157 -13.34 -15.81 2.04
C LEU A 157 -13.02 -16.29 0.62
N GLU A 158 -12.28 -15.47 -0.11
CA GLU A 158 -12.10 -15.65 -1.55
C GLU A 158 -10.68 -15.36 -2.04
N TYR A 159 -9.78 -14.87 -1.18
CA TYR A 159 -8.47 -14.39 -1.60
C TYR A 159 -7.35 -15.22 -0.97
N VAL A 160 -6.29 -15.48 -1.71
CA VAL A 160 -5.06 -16.10 -1.20
C VAL A 160 -3.86 -15.25 -1.62
N VAL A 161 -2.72 -15.45 -0.99
CA VAL A 161 -1.46 -14.86 -1.44
C VAL A 161 -0.58 -15.94 -2.03
N LEU A 162 -0.47 -15.97 -3.36
CA LEU A 162 0.44 -16.86 -4.06
C LEU A 162 1.88 -16.43 -3.83
N ARG A 163 2.79 -17.39 -3.71
CA ARG A 163 4.23 -17.15 -3.63
C ARG A 163 4.91 -17.72 -4.87
N PHE A 164 5.70 -16.89 -5.53
CA PHE A 164 6.58 -17.29 -6.61
C PHE A 164 8.04 -17.09 -6.20
N SER A 165 8.90 -17.99 -6.66
CA SER A 165 10.35 -17.88 -6.46
C SER A 165 10.90 -16.68 -7.23
N ARG A 166 12.19 -16.38 -7.01
CA ARG A 166 12.93 -15.40 -7.81
C ARG A 166 12.89 -15.70 -9.31
N ASP A 167 12.81 -16.98 -9.65
CA ASP A 167 12.76 -17.49 -11.03
C ASP A 167 11.31 -17.67 -11.52
N GLU A 168 10.36 -17.07 -10.80
CA GLU A 168 8.93 -17.03 -11.10
C GLU A 168 8.24 -18.41 -11.11
N GLU A 169 8.86 -19.40 -10.46
CA GLU A 169 8.24 -20.69 -10.22
C GLU A 169 7.25 -20.59 -9.08
N TYR A 170 6.05 -21.15 -9.27
CA TYR A 170 5.07 -21.24 -8.20
C TYR A 170 5.62 -22.10 -7.04
N LEU A 171 5.56 -21.55 -5.83
CA LEU A 171 5.99 -22.24 -4.61
C LEU A 171 4.78 -22.85 -3.90
N ASP A 172 3.85 -22.00 -3.47
CA ASP A 172 2.66 -22.34 -2.68
C ASP A 172 1.75 -21.10 -2.53
N PHE A 173 0.78 -21.14 -1.61
CA PHE A 173 -0.05 -19.99 -1.26
C PHE A 173 -0.25 -19.88 0.26
N LEU A 174 -0.43 -18.64 0.72
CA LEU A 174 -0.84 -18.30 2.09
C LEU A 174 -2.36 -18.12 2.15
N GLY A 175 -2.95 -18.67 3.21
CA GLY A 175 -4.26 -18.34 3.75
C GLY A 175 -4.13 -17.82 5.19
N GLN A 176 -5.25 -17.69 5.91
CA GLN A 176 -5.32 -17.10 7.24
C GLN A 176 -4.41 -17.78 8.26
N GLU A 177 -4.29 -19.11 8.21
CA GLU A 177 -3.46 -19.92 9.13
C GLU A 177 -2.03 -20.17 8.62
N GLY A 178 -1.68 -19.64 7.44
CA GLY A 178 -0.39 -19.84 6.79
C GLY A 178 -0.50 -20.65 5.50
N LEU A 179 0.51 -21.45 5.21
CA LEU A 179 0.60 -22.24 3.98
C LEU A 179 -0.61 -23.16 3.79
N GLY A 180 -1.26 -23.05 2.64
CA GLY A 180 -2.42 -23.89 2.31
C GLY A 180 -3.69 -23.59 3.12
N GLY A 181 -3.66 -22.53 3.94
CA GLY A 181 -4.74 -22.18 4.85
C GLY A 181 -6.03 -21.69 4.18
N THR A 182 -6.99 -21.34 5.01
CA THR A 182 -8.28 -20.79 4.62
C THR A 182 -8.08 -19.49 3.84
N PRO A 183 -8.79 -19.24 2.72
CA PRO A 183 -8.72 -17.97 2.03
C PRO A 183 -9.00 -16.78 2.96
N PHE A 184 -8.32 -15.67 2.71
CA PHE A 184 -8.57 -14.38 3.33
C PHE A 184 -9.89 -13.77 2.83
N PRO A 185 -10.48 -12.88 3.65
CA PRO A 185 -11.36 -11.83 3.17
C PRO A 185 -10.68 -10.91 2.15
N LEU A 186 -11.38 -9.88 1.67
CA LEU A 186 -10.82 -8.91 0.73
C LEU A 186 -9.46 -8.39 1.21
N ILE A 187 -8.39 -8.68 0.47
CA ILE A 187 -7.05 -8.19 0.75
C ILE A 187 -6.97 -6.72 0.33
N SER A 188 -6.64 -5.83 1.26
CA SER A 188 -6.40 -4.42 0.97
C SER A 188 -4.92 -4.10 0.77
N SER A 189 -4.03 -4.89 1.37
CA SER A 189 -2.58 -4.70 1.22
C SER A 189 -1.79 -5.98 1.53
N ILE A 190 -0.65 -6.13 0.85
CA ILE A 190 0.42 -7.07 1.19
C ILE A 190 1.67 -6.22 1.40
N MET A 191 2.35 -6.40 2.54
CA MET A 191 3.56 -5.64 2.88
C MET A 191 4.65 -6.62 3.30
N ILE A 192 5.92 -6.29 3.03
CA ILE A 192 7.07 -7.05 3.50
C ILE A 192 7.87 -6.21 4.48
N THR A 193 8.18 -6.79 5.63
CA THR A 193 8.99 -6.14 6.67
C THR A 193 10.48 -6.16 6.30
N PRO A 194 11.33 -5.38 7.00
CA PRO A 194 12.78 -5.47 6.83
C PRO A 194 13.37 -6.85 7.17
N SER A 195 12.65 -7.69 7.91
CA SER A 195 13.03 -9.07 8.27
C SER A 195 12.41 -10.14 7.36
N ASP A 196 11.86 -9.74 6.21
CA ASP A 196 11.17 -10.60 5.23
C ASP A 196 9.91 -11.31 5.76
N GLU A 197 9.31 -10.79 6.82
CA GLU A 197 7.97 -11.23 7.23
C GLU A 197 6.94 -10.68 6.24
N CYS A 198 5.96 -11.51 5.86
CA CYS A 198 4.85 -11.11 5.03
C CYS A 198 3.68 -10.67 5.91
N VAL A 199 3.15 -9.48 5.64
CA VAL A 199 2.01 -8.92 6.36
C VAL A 199 0.85 -8.75 5.40
N VAL A 200 -0.24 -9.47 5.65
CA VAL A 200 -1.47 -9.40 4.85
C VAL A 200 -2.52 -8.64 5.63
N VAL A 201 -3.07 -7.59 5.03
CA VAL A 201 -4.17 -6.81 5.59
C VAL A 201 -5.44 -7.15 4.84
N SER A 202 -6.45 -7.61 5.56
CA SER A 202 -7.76 -7.96 5.01
C SER A 202 -8.87 -7.12 5.65
N VAL A 203 -9.92 -6.84 4.88
CA VAL A 203 -11.10 -6.11 5.32
C VAL A 203 -12.22 -7.10 5.65
N THR A 204 -12.84 -6.92 6.81
CA THR A 204 -14.00 -7.70 7.28
C THR A 204 -15.21 -6.79 7.51
N GLY A 205 -16.37 -7.36 7.84
CA GLY A 205 -17.54 -6.56 8.22
C GLY A 205 -17.30 -5.71 9.47
N GLU A 206 -16.50 -6.22 10.41
CA GLU A 206 -16.21 -5.56 11.70
C GLU A 206 -15.04 -4.55 11.62
N GLY A 207 -14.18 -4.64 10.61
CA GLY A 207 -13.01 -3.78 10.48
C GLY A 207 -11.92 -4.40 9.62
N TRP A 208 -10.72 -4.58 10.19
CA TRP A 208 -9.56 -5.11 9.50
C TRP A 208 -8.89 -6.21 10.32
N SER A 209 -8.36 -7.21 9.64
CA SER A 209 -7.50 -8.24 10.23
C SER A 209 -6.12 -8.16 9.59
N VAL A 210 -5.08 -8.19 10.40
CA VAL A 210 -3.69 -8.10 9.97
C VAL A 210 -2.96 -9.37 10.37
N TYR A 211 -2.56 -10.15 9.38
CA TYR A 211 -1.89 -11.43 9.55
C TYR A 211 -0.40 -11.27 9.28
N TRP A 212 0.44 -11.76 10.18
CA TRP A 212 1.89 -11.72 10.05
C TRP A 212 2.41 -13.14 9.84
N PHE A 213 3.19 -13.33 8.80
CA PHE A 213 3.82 -14.61 8.46
C PHE A 213 5.33 -14.47 8.49
N ASP A 214 6.01 -15.51 8.95
CA ASP A 214 7.46 -15.59 8.82
C ASP A 214 7.89 -15.78 7.34
N PRO A 215 9.20 -15.70 7.04
CA PRO A 215 9.69 -15.89 5.68
C PRO A 215 9.39 -17.28 5.09
N GLN A 216 9.02 -18.27 5.92
CA GLN A 216 8.65 -19.62 5.50
C GLN A 216 7.14 -19.73 5.20
N GLY A 217 6.32 -18.78 5.67
CA GLY A 217 4.87 -18.74 5.50
C GLY A 217 4.09 -19.25 6.72
N ILE A 218 4.74 -19.38 7.87
CA ILE A 218 4.09 -19.76 9.14
C ILE A 218 3.46 -18.52 9.76
N LEU A 219 2.20 -18.63 10.18
CA LEU A 219 1.50 -17.55 10.88
C LEU A 219 2.17 -17.28 12.24
N LEU A 220 2.60 -16.04 12.45
CA LEU A 220 3.21 -15.56 13.68
C LEU A 220 2.20 -14.88 14.61
N SER A 221 1.31 -14.06 14.05
CA SER A 221 0.31 -13.32 14.84
C SER A 221 -0.81 -12.77 13.96
N THR A 222 -1.99 -12.60 14.54
CA THR A 222 -3.13 -11.91 13.94
C THR A 222 -3.57 -10.77 14.84
N VAL A 223 -3.74 -9.57 14.27
CA VAL A 223 -4.23 -8.38 14.98
C VAL A 223 -5.52 -7.91 14.33
N ALA A 224 -6.58 -7.76 15.12
CA ALA A 224 -7.85 -7.20 14.68
C ALA A 224 -7.93 -5.70 15.01
N ILE A 225 -8.28 -4.89 14.02
CA ILE A 225 -8.58 -3.46 14.17
C ILE A 225 -10.07 -3.30 13.93
N ARG A 226 -10.83 -3.01 14.99
CA ARG A 226 -12.29 -2.86 14.89
C ARG A 226 -12.67 -1.45 14.44
N ARG A 227 -13.69 -1.35 13.59
CA ARG A 227 -14.22 -0.07 13.08
C ARG A 227 -14.86 0.77 14.18
N ASP A 228 -15.53 0.12 15.13
CA ASP A 228 -16.15 0.77 16.29
C ASP A 228 -15.17 1.08 17.43
N GLY A 229 -13.97 0.48 17.39
CA GLY A 229 -12.90 0.62 18.38
C GLY A 229 -11.76 1.53 17.96
N LEU A 230 -11.91 2.33 16.91
CA LEU A 230 -10.86 3.25 16.47
C LEU A 230 -10.58 4.32 17.55
N PRO A 231 -9.30 4.61 17.84
CA PRO A 231 -8.92 5.54 18.90
C PRO A 231 -9.31 6.97 18.55
N ARG A 232 -9.57 7.76 19.59
CA ARG A 232 -9.88 9.20 19.48
C ARG A 232 -8.85 9.99 20.30
N PRO A 233 -8.52 11.23 19.89
CA PRO A 233 -7.75 12.13 20.74
C PRO A 233 -8.52 12.40 22.04
N GLU A 234 -7.84 12.40 23.18
CA GLU A 234 -8.47 12.57 24.49
C GLU A 234 -9.22 13.91 24.61
N GLN A 235 -8.73 14.95 23.93
CA GLN A 235 -9.32 16.28 23.96
C GLN A 235 -10.59 16.40 23.09
N GLU A 236 -10.82 15.46 22.16
CA GLU A 236 -11.86 15.57 21.12
C GLU A 236 -12.72 14.29 21.04
N PRO A 237 -13.48 13.96 22.09
CA PRO A 237 -14.24 12.71 22.17
C PRO A 237 -15.38 12.61 21.15
N ASN A 238 -15.83 13.74 20.60
CA ASN A 238 -16.93 13.82 19.65
C ASN A 238 -16.51 13.59 18.20
N PHE A 239 -15.21 13.39 17.94
CA PHE A 239 -14.75 13.09 16.59
C PHE A 239 -15.26 11.72 16.12
N LEU A 240 -15.66 11.70 14.85
CA LEU A 240 -16.04 10.53 14.09
C LEU A 240 -14.79 9.99 13.39
N PRO A 241 -14.20 8.88 13.85
CA PRO A 241 -13.01 8.32 13.25
C PRO A 241 -13.34 7.53 11.97
N SER A 242 -12.48 7.66 10.96
CA SER A 242 -12.47 6.85 9.76
C SER A 242 -11.04 6.39 9.48
N LEU A 243 -10.82 5.07 9.39
CA LEU A 243 -9.52 4.55 9.00
C LEU A 243 -9.27 4.85 7.52
N ASP A 244 -8.13 5.45 7.22
CA ASP A 244 -7.69 5.76 5.85
C ASP A 244 -6.68 4.72 5.35
N GLY A 245 -5.69 4.37 6.17
CA GLY A 245 -4.63 3.46 5.73
C GLY A 245 -3.90 2.75 6.87
N ILE A 246 -3.32 1.59 6.54
CA ILE A 246 -2.45 0.80 7.42
C ILE A 246 -1.11 0.64 6.71
N ALA A 247 -0.02 0.93 7.42
CA ALA A 247 1.34 0.77 6.95
C ALA A 247 2.22 0.10 8.01
N LEU A 248 3.39 -0.39 7.63
CA LEU A 248 4.38 -0.89 8.59
C LEU A 248 4.98 0.29 9.39
N SER A 249 5.25 0.06 10.67
CA SER A 249 5.98 1.03 11.49
C SER A 249 7.48 1.04 11.14
N PRO A 250 8.09 2.20 10.84
CA PRO A 250 9.50 2.28 10.42
C PRO A 250 10.55 1.86 11.47
N GLY A 251 10.17 1.76 12.75
CA GLY A 251 11.13 1.54 13.84
C GLY A 251 10.64 0.65 14.99
N LYS A 252 9.43 0.08 14.89
CA LYS A 252 8.86 -0.83 15.89
C LYS A 252 8.20 -2.01 15.19
N GLU A 253 8.16 -3.17 15.84
CA GLU A 253 7.33 -4.29 15.41
C GLU A 253 5.85 -3.93 15.60
N GLY A 254 5.24 -3.38 14.55
CA GLY A 254 3.88 -2.86 14.62
C GLY A 254 3.44 -2.16 13.35
N LEU A 255 2.29 -1.49 13.43
CA LEU A 255 1.66 -0.80 12.32
C LEU A 255 1.53 0.69 12.61
N VAL A 256 1.52 1.49 11.55
CA VAL A 256 0.99 2.85 11.56
C VAL A 256 -0.42 2.79 10.98
N VAL A 257 -1.39 3.26 11.74
CA VAL A 257 -2.79 3.34 11.33
C VAL A 257 -3.16 4.82 11.16
N LYS A 258 -3.36 5.26 9.92
CA LYS A 258 -3.83 6.61 9.64
C LYS A 258 -5.35 6.65 9.82
N ILE A 259 -5.79 7.58 10.67
CA ILE A 259 -7.20 7.83 10.97
C ILE A 259 -7.50 9.28 10.68
N ASP A 260 -8.52 9.49 9.86
CA ASP A 260 -9.09 10.79 9.59
C ASP A 260 -10.30 11.00 10.51
N TYR A 261 -10.39 12.19 11.07
CA TYR A 261 -11.42 12.56 12.03
C TYR A 261 -12.34 13.60 11.41
N PHE A 262 -13.63 13.36 11.58
CA PHE A 262 -14.68 14.26 11.14
C PHE A 262 -15.49 14.75 12.34
N LYS A 263 -16.11 15.92 12.20
CA LYS A 263 -17.06 16.45 13.17
C LYS A 263 -18.39 16.75 12.49
N ASP A 264 -19.46 16.68 13.28
CA ASP A 264 -20.78 17.06 12.81
C ASP A 264 -20.87 18.57 12.65
N ILE A 265 -21.43 19.00 11.51
CA ILE A 265 -21.88 20.37 11.33
C ILE A 265 -23.28 20.44 11.93
N VAL A 266 -23.42 21.27 12.97
CA VAL A 266 -24.71 21.50 13.65
C VAL A 266 -25.16 22.91 13.35
N ASP A 267 -26.36 23.04 12.81
CA ASP A 267 -27.01 24.33 12.62
C ASP A 267 -27.31 24.94 14.00
N THR A 268 -26.82 26.15 14.24
CA THR A 268 -26.88 26.80 15.56
C THR A 268 -28.31 27.17 15.97
N ASP A 269 -29.22 27.35 15.01
CA ASP A 269 -30.57 27.84 15.24
C ASP A 269 -31.55 26.68 15.47
N THR A 270 -31.37 25.58 14.73
CA THR A 270 -32.26 24.40 14.78
C THR A 270 -31.68 23.25 15.60
N ARG A 271 -30.39 23.30 15.94
CA ARG A 271 -29.60 22.17 16.50
C ARG A 271 -29.66 20.90 15.65
N ALA A 272 -30.06 21.03 14.39
CA ALA A 272 -30.11 19.91 13.46
C ALA A 272 -28.70 19.64 12.91
N ARG A 273 -28.36 18.36 12.76
CA ARG A 273 -27.15 17.93 12.05
C ARG A 273 -27.35 18.18 10.56
N THR A 274 -26.52 19.04 9.97
CA THR A 274 -26.61 19.43 8.56
C THR A 274 -25.54 18.77 7.69
N GLY A 275 -24.47 18.24 8.29
CA GLY A 275 -23.42 17.55 7.56
C GLY A 275 -22.29 17.03 8.45
N ILE A 276 -21.20 16.63 7.80
CA ILE A 276 -19.91 16.29 8.43
C ILE A 276 -18.81 17.10 7.74
N GLU A 277 -17.80 17.51 8.50
CA GLU A 277 -16.61 18.18 7.96
C GLU A 277 -15.34 17.50 8.49
N PHE A 278 -14.29 17.51 7.66
CA PHE A 278 -12.98 17.04 8.06
C PHE A 278 -12.40 17.94 9.17
N ALA A 279 -11.86 17.33 10.22
CA ALA A 279 -11.26 18.03 11.34
C ALA A 279 -9.74 17.87 11.36
N SER A 280 -9.23 16.63 11.33
CA SER A 280 -7.80 16.34 11.41
C SER A 280 -7.47 14.93 10.94
N SER A 281 -6.19 14.66 10.73
CA SER A 281 -5.65 13.32 10.48
C SER A 281 -4.61 12.98 11.53
N ARG A 282 -4.58 11.74 12.02
CA ARG A 282 -3.51 11.25 12.92
C ARG A 282 -2.99 9.90 12.48
N ALA A 283 -1.70 9.70 12.66
CA ALA A 283 -1.02 8.42 12.53
C ALA A 283 -0.87 7.78 13.91
N TRP A 284 -1.57 6.67 14.15
CA TRP A 284 -1.49 5.92 15.40
C TRP A 284 -0.51 4.75 15.29
N ILE A 285 0.29 4.52 16.32
CA ILE A 285 1.20 3.38 16.38
C ILE A 285 0.50 2.22 17.08
N LEU A 286 0.21 1.16 16.33
CA LEU A 286 -0.38 -0.07 16.85
C LEU A 286 0.71 -1.11 17.11
N SER A 287 0.75 -1.63 18.32
CA SER A 287 1.67 -2.70 18.73
C SER A 287 1.27 -4.04 18.11
N ARG A 288 2.22 -4.76 17.50
CA ARG A 288 2.00 -6.14 17.04
C ARG A 288 1.75 -7.11 18.20
N SER A 289 2.51 -6.97 19.29
CA SER A 289 2.51 -7.93 20.40
C SER A 289 1.27 -7.83 21.28
N THR A 290 0.74 -6.62 21.47
CA THR A 290 -0.38 -6.36 22.38
C THR A 290 -1.68 -5.99 21.68
N GLY A 291 -1.64 -5.63 20.39
CA GLY A 291 -2.81 -5.12 19.67
C GLY A 291 -3.32 -3.78 20.21
N THR A 292 -2.51 -3.05 20.99
CA THR A 292 -2.89 -1.78 21.60
C THR A 292 -2.22 -0.59 20.91
N TYR A 293 -2.90 0.55 20.90
CA TYR A 293 -2.35 1.81 20.43
C TYR A 293 -1.38 2.38 21.46
N LEU A 294 -0.15 2.66 21.04
CA LEU A 294 0.94 3.09 21.92
C LEU A 294 1.16 4.59 21.91
N ASP A 295 0.99 5.23 20.75
CA ASP A 295 1.28 6.65 20.53
C ASP A 295 0.51 7.16 19.30
N SER A 296 0.44 8.48 19.13
CA SER A 296 -0.12 9.11 17.93
C SER A 296 0.59 10.40 17.54
N TYR A 297 0.69 10.63 16.25
CA TYR A 297 1.22 11.87 15.68
C TYR A 297 0.14 12.53 14.84
N GLU A 298 -0.07 13.83 15.03
CA GLU A 298 -0.93 14.60 14.16
C GLU A 298 -0.26 14.80 12.80
N ILE A 299 -1.01 14.54 11.73
CA ILE A 299 -0.55 14.79 10.37
C ILE A 299 -1.02 16.20 10.01
N PRO A 300 -0.10 17.17 9.86
CA PRO A 300 -0.49 18.52 9.51
C PRO A 300 -1.20 18.53 8.16
N ALA A 301 -2.19 19.40 8.02
CA ALA A 301 -2.84 19.62 6.74
C ALA A 301 -1.79 20.01 5.69
N PHE A 302 -1.93 19.47 4.48
CA PHE A 302 -1.05 19.87 3.39
C PHE A 302 -1.24 21.36 3.06
N GLU A 303 -0.17 22.13 3.21
CA GLU A 303 -0.08 23.50 2.71
C GLU A 303 0.73 23.47 1.41
N SER A 304 0.11 23.89 0.29
CA SER A 304 0.85 24.06 -0.96
C SER A 304 1.89 25.15 -0.76
N MET A 305 3.17 24.77 -0.78
CA MET A 305 4.28 25.72 -0.73
C MET A 305 4.56 26.39 -2.08
N VAL A 306 3.82 26.02 -3.14
CA VAL A 306 3.80 26.74 -4.43
C VAL A 306 2.71 27.81 -4.33
N PRO A 307 3.05 29.11 -4.39
CA PRO A 307 2.03 30.16 -4.44
C PRO A 307 1.18 29.95 -5.70
N PRO A 308 -0.16 30.03 -5.59
CA PRO A 308 -1.03 29.86 -6.74
C PRO A 308 -0.63 30.85 -7.84
N VAL A 309 -0.53 30.35 -9.07
CA VAL A 309 -0.31 31.23 -10.23
C VAL A 309 -1.53 32.15 -10.33
N ALA A 310 -1.30 33.45 -10.50
CA ALA A 310 -2.39 34.43 -10.57
C ALA A 310 -3.40 34.03 -11.67
N GLY A 311 -4.64 33.72 -11.26
CA GLY A 311 -5.73 33.29 -12.15
C GLY A 311 -5.99 31.78 -12.18
N GLU A 312 -5.17 30.96 -11.52
CA GLU A 312 -5.40 29.52 -11.40
C GLU A 312 -6.41 29.26 -10.28
N LYS A 313 -7.55 28.63 -10.60
CA LYS A 313 -8.48 28.17 -9.57
C LYS A 313 -7.78 27.07 -8.77
N PRO A 314 -7.79 27.12 -7.41
CA PRO A 314 -7.27 26.02 -6.63
C PRO A 314 -7.98 24.74 -7.06
N SER A 315 -7.19 23.70 -7.36
CA SER A 315 -7.74 22.37 -7.58
C SER A 315 -8.49 21.97 -6.30
N PRO A 316 -9.80 21.70 -6.36
CA PRO A 316 -10.53 21.23 -5.18
C PRO A 316 -9.84 19.96 -4.69
N ARG A 317 -9.56 19.90 -3.40
CA ARG A 317 -8.95 18.71 -2.80
C ARG A 317 -9.93 17.57 -2.94
N SER A 318 -9.43 16.33 -2.89
CA SER A 318 -10.27 15.12 -2.95
C SER A 318 -11.33 15.05 -1.83
N TRP A 319 -11.20 15.87 -0.78
CA TRP A 319 -12.14 16.02 0.34
C TRP A 319 -12.90 17.37 0.34
N ASP A 320 -12.67 18.23 -0.64
CA ASP A 320 -13.45 19.47 -0.86
C ASP A 320 -14.61 19.25 -1.87
N LEU A 321 -14.92 17.98 -2.19
CA LEU A 321 -15.95 17.56 -3.14
C LEU A 321 -17.16 16.94 -2.44
#